data_AF-A0A397J598-F1
#
_entry.id   AF-A0A397J598-F1
#
_cell.length_a   1.000
_cell.length_b   1.000
_cell.length_c   1.000
_cell.angle_alpha   90.00
_cell.angle_beta   90.00
_cell.angle_gamma   90.00
#
_symmetry.space_group_name_H-M   'P 1'
#
loop_
_entity.id
_entity.type
_entity.pdbx_description
1 polymer ?
#
loop_
_entity_poly.entity_id
_entity_poly.type
_entity_poly.pdbx_seq_one_letter_code
_entity_poly.pdbx_strand_id
1 'polypeptide(L)'
;MRGEIASWIKSAIFEIFGESQLSRIDFQSSPVEINSWKSDQRVEDAYHKLFKVFSDNCTYMKIILDRVWRSKKKISNIYIVWGVAIAQLFLNPKQKLQKKLLLKSEDGELEAEPTTEEESEE
;
A
#
# COMPACT_ATOMS: atom_id res chain seq x y z
N MET A 1 -8.92 -10.74 -6.28
CA MET A 1 -7.62 -10.81 -7.00
C MET A 1 -6.75 -9.56 -6.85
N ARG A 2 -7.15 -8.35 -7.30
CA ARG A 2 -6.30 -7.13 -7.17
C ARG A 2 -5.96 -6.76 -5.72
N GLY A 3 -6.96 -6.77 -4.83
CA GLY A 3 -6.77 -6.52 -3.40
C GLY A 3 -5.87 -7.56 -2.71
N GLU A 4 -5.97 -8.83 -3.12
CA GLU A 4 -5.15 -9.93 -2.58
C GLU A 4 -3.68 -9.77 -2.98
N ILE A 5 -3.41 -9.42 -4.24
CA ILE A 5 -2.04 -9.15 -4.71
C ILE A 5 -1.42 -8.00 -3.92
N ALA A 6 -2.18 -6.92 -3.68
CA ALA A 6 -1.69 -5.81 -2.89
C ALA A 6 -1.32 -6.28 -1.46
N SER A 7 -2.20 -7.03 -0.81
CA SER A 7 -1.96 -7.61 0.52
C SER A 7 -0.69 -8.47 0.56
N TRP A 8 -0.51 -9.37 -0.41
CA TRP A 8 0.68 -10.22 -0.49
C TRP A 8 1.97 -9.42 -0.71
N ILE A 9 1.96 -8.43 -1.62
CA ILE A 9 3.12 -7.55 -1.86
C ILE A 9 3.49 -6.80 -0.59
N LYS A 10 2.50 -6.24 0.12
CA LYS A 10 2.73 -5.54 1.40
C LYS A 10 3.33 -6.48 2.44
N SER A 11 2.77 -7.68 2.59
CA SER A 11 3.31 -8.67 3.52
C SER A 11 4.75 -9.04 3.19
N ALA A 12 5.08 -9.25 1.91
CA ALA A 12 6.45 -9.55 1.49
C ALA A 12 7.42 -8.37 1.73
N ILE A 13 6.96 -7.13 1.54
CA ILE A 13 7.73 -5.92 1.87
C ILE A 13 8.05 -5.86 3.38
N PHE A 14 7.05 -6.08 4.24
CA PHE A 14 7.27 -6.11 5.69
C PHE A 14 8.12 -7.29 6.15
N GLU A 15 8.04 -8.44 5.47
CA GLU A 15 8.91 -9.56 5.79
C GLU A 15 10.39 -9.27 5.44
N ILE A 16 10.63 -8.53 4.36
CA ILE A 16 12.00 -8.21 3.90
C ILE A 16 12.60 -7.00 4.64
N PHE A 17 11.80 -5.97 4.88
CA PHE A 17 12.26 -4.70 5.45
C PHE A 17 11.70 -4.39 6.86
N GLY A 18 10.61 -5.03 7.26
CA GLY A 18 9.87 -4.71 8.49
C GLY A 18 10.52 -5.20 9.78
N GLU A 19 11.35 -6.24 9.75
CA GLU A 19 12.08 -6.68 10.96
C GLU A 19 13.17 -5.68 11.39
N SER A 20 13.61 -4.77 10.51
CA SER A 20 14.72 -3.85 10.81
C SER A 20 14.48 -2.38 10.44
N GLN A 21 13.50 -2.06 9.60
CA GLN A 21 13.40 -0.71 8.99
C GLN A 21 12.00 -0.10 8.92
N LEU A 22 10.93 -0.89 8.81
CA LEU A 22 9.57 -0.34 8.64
C LEU A 22 8.73 -0.48 9.92
N SER A 23 8.28 0.64 10.49
CA SER A 23 7.23 0.62 11.49
C SER A 23 5.94 0.08 10.87
N ARG A 24 5.23 -0.80 11.59
CA ARG A 24 3.98 -1.39 11.12
C ARG A 24 2.90 -0.30 11.09
N ILE A 25 2.43 0.04 9.89
CA ILE A 25 1.29 0.94 9.67
C ILE A 25 0.07 0.16 9.22
N ASP A 26 -1.10 0.51 9.75
CA ASP A 26 -2.37 -0.10 9.33
C ASP A 26 -2.90 0.61 8.07
N PHE A 27 -3.60 -0.13 7.21
CA PHE A 27 -4.31 0.44 6.06
C PHE A 27 -5.54 1.25 6.45
N GLN A 28 -6.01 1.06 7.68
CA GLN A 28 -7.03 1.92 8.29
C GLN A 28 -6.43 3.19 8.91
N SER A 29 -5.10 3.34 8.92
CA SER A 29 -4.46 4.57 9.38
C SER A 29 -4.90 5.73 8.50
N SER A 30 -5.08 6.88 9.13
CA SER A 30 -5.50 8.10 8.45
C SER A 30 -4.49 8.49 7.37
N PRO A 31 -4.91 9.23 6.32
CA PRO A 31 -3.98 9.74 5.31
C PRO A 31 -2.84 10.57 5.92
N VAL A 32 -3.07 11.25 7.04
CA VAL A 32 -2.06 12.03 7.76
C VAL A 32 -0.99 11.11 8.35
N GLU A 33 -1.40 10.04 9.04
CA GLU A 33 -0.49 9.04 9.59
C GLU A 33 0.30 8.32 8.49
N ILE A 34 -0.35 7.95 7.38
CA ILE A 34 0.33 7.32 6.24
C ILE A 34 1.35 8.27 5.62
N ASN A 35 1.02 9.55 5.45
CA ASN A 35 1.95 10.53 4.90
C ASN A 35 3.11 10.82 5.85
N SER A 36 2.86 10.84 7.16
CA SER A 36 3.91 10.96 8.18
C SER A 36 4.86 9.77 8.12
N TRP A 37 4.31 8.55 8.09
CA TRP A 37 5.06 7.31 7.95
C TRP A 37 5.89 7.28 6.66
N LYS A 38 5.31 7.65 5.52
CA LYS A 38 6.04 7.75 4.24
C LYS A 38 7.17 8.78 4.25
N SER A 39 7.12 9.74 5.17
CA SER A 39 8.18 10.75 5.34
C SER A 39 9.29 10.28 6.30
N ASP A 40 9.16 9.10 6.92
CA ASP A 40 10.22 8.50 7.73
C ASP A 40 11.39 8.10 6.81
N GLN A 41 12.60 8.50 7.18
CA GLN A 41 13.83 8.24 6.42
C GLN A 41 14.00 6.75 6.14
N ARG A 42 13.58 5.87 7.06
CA ARG A 42 13.70 4.42 6.89
C ARG A 42 12.79 3.89 5.79
N VAL A 43 11.63 4.51 5.58
CA VAL A 43 10.71 4.18 4.47
C VAL A 43 11.29 4.63 3.14
N GLU A 44 11.89 5.83 3.11
CA GLU A 44 12.62 6.31 1.93
C GLU A 44 13.83 5.42 1.59
N ASP A 45 14.60 5.00 2.60
CA ASP A 45 15.72 4.08 2.41
C ASP A 45 15.25 2.73 1.87
N ALA A 46 14.14 2.19 2.39
CA ALA A 46 13.54 0.97 1.88
C ALA A 46 13.06 1.13 0.43
N TYR A 47 12.48 2.28 0.08
CA TYR A 47 12.10 2.62 -1.29
C TYR A 47 13.32 2.62 -2.23
N HIS A 48 14.42 3.26 -1.85
CA HIS A 48 15.64 3.26 -2.64
C HIS A 48 16.25 1.86 -2.78
N LYS A 49 16.17 1.04 -1.72
CA LYS A 49 16.63 -0.36 -1.75
C LYS A 49 15.85 -1.21 -2.74
N LEU A 50 14.58 -0.93 -3.05
CA LEU A 50 13.81 -1.68 -4.04
C LEU A 50 14.56 -1.85 -5.37
N PHE A 51 15.26 -0.81 -5.80
CA PHE A 51 15.99 -0.75 -7.08
C PHE A 51 17.47 -1.10 -6.94
N LYS A 52 17.97 -1.29 -5.73
CA LYS A 52 19.38 -1.61 -5.50
C LYS A 52 19.66 -3.03 -5.97
N VAL A 53 20.63 -3.17 -6.86
CA VAL A 53 21.22 -4.45 -7.27
C VAL A 53 22.31 -4.82 -6.29
N PHE A 54 22.28 -6.03 -5.74
CA PHE A 54 23.29 -6.48 -4.76
C PHE A 54 23.97 -7.82 -5.13
N SER A 55 23.51 -8.52 -6.17
CA SER A 55 24.17 -9.70 -6.76
C SER A 55 23.51 -10.02 -8.11
N ASP A 56 24.25 -10.45 -9.14
CA ASP A 56 23.75 -11.02 -10.41
C ASP A 56 22.41 -10.48 -10.94
N ASN A 57 22.23 -9.15 -10.98
CA ASN A 57 20.99 -8.46 -11.38
C ASN A 57 19.74 -8.77 -10.52
N CYS A 58 19.91 -9.31 -9.32
CA CYS A 58 18.89 -9.44 -8.29
C CYS A 58 18.71 -8.12 -7.55
N THR A 59 17.48 -7.63 -7.57
CA THR A 59 17.00 -6.48 -6.81
C THR A 59 16.10 -6.95 -5.68
N TYR A 60 15.90 -6.09 -4.67
CA TYR A 60 14.92 -6.38 -3.61
C TYR A 60 13.51 -6.51 -4.19
N MET A 61 13.18 -5.75 -5.25
CA MET A 61 11.93 -5.94 -5.99
C MET A 61 11.77 -7.37 -6.50
N LYS A 62 12.82 -7.95 -7.10
CA LYS A 62 12.76 -9.34 -7.56
C LYS A 62 12.50 -10.32 -6.42
N ILE A 63 13.16 -10.15 -5.27
CA ILE A 63 12.90 -10.99 -4.08
C ILE A 63 11.44 -10.84 -3.60
N ILE A 64 10.91 -9.61 -3.56
CA ILE A 64 9.52 -9.36 -3.17
C ILE A 64 8.56 -10.12 -4.11
N LEU A 65 8.75 -9.99 -5.42
CA LEU A 65 7.92 -10.69 -6.41
C LEU A 65 8.08 -12.22 -6.28
N ASP A 66 9.29 -12.72 -6.15
CA ASP A 66 9.54 -14.16 -5.98
C ASP A 66 8.86 -14.72 -4.71
N ARG A 67 8.79 -13.95 -3.62
CA ARG A 67 8.05 -14.34 -2.42
C ARG A 67 6.54 -14.38 -2.65
N VAL A 68 5.99 -13.37 -3.32
CA VAL A 68 4.54 -13.29 -3.58
C VAL A 68 4.07 -14.43 -4.50
N TRP A 69 4.90 -14.86 -5.45
CA TRP A 69 4.52 -15.88 -6.43
C TRP A 69 5.34 -17.18 -6.32
N ARG A 70 5.91 -17.48 -5.16
CA ARG A 70 6.85 -18.59 -4.88
C ARG A 70 6.41 -19.97 -5.39
N SER A 71 5.10 -20.19 -5.60
CA SER A 71 4.50 -21.46 -6.03
C SER A 71 3.83 -21.42 -7.41
N LYS A 72 3.90 -20.31 -8.15
CA LYS A 72 3.17 -20.13 -9.42
C LYS A 72 4.10 -20.42 -10.60
N LYS A 73 3.82 -21.52 -11.32
CA LYS A 73 4.64 -22.00 -12.46
C LYS A 73 4.80 -20.98 -13.60
N LYS A 74 3.85 -20.06 -13.79
CA LYS A 74 3.93 -18.94 -14.75
C LYS A 74 3.15 -17.75 -14.20
N ILE A 75 3.81 -16.60 -14.09
CA ILE A 75 3.21 -15.30 -13.80
C ILE A 75 3.20 -14.52 -15.11
N SER A 76 2.07 -13.92 -15.48
CA SER A 76 2.06 -13.06 -16.65
C SER A 76 2.75 -11.73 -16.35
N ASN A 77 3.36 -11.13 -17.38
CA ASN A 77 4.07 -9.86 -17.26
C ASN A 77 3.21 -8.74 -16.67
N ILE A 78 1.89 -8.75 -16.88
CA ILE A 78 0.97 -7.74 -16.33
C ILE A 78 0.94 -7.77 -14.80
N TYR A 79 1.00 -8.93 -14.16
CA TYR A 79 1.02 -9.03 -12.70
C TYR A 79 2.37 -8.60 -12.11
N ILE A 80 3.46 -8.81 -12.84
CA ILE A 80 4.78 -8.28 -12.47
C ILE A 80 4.75 -6.75 -12.48
N VAL A 81 4.24 -6.14 -13.55
CA VAL A 81 4.10 -4.68 -13.66
C VAL A 81 3.21 -4.13 -12.53
N TRP A 82 2.12 -4.82 -12.19
CA TRP A 82 1.27 -4.41 -11.07
C TRP A 82 1.96 -4.57 -9.71
N GLY A 83 2.70 -5.65 -9.49
CA GLY A 83 3.46 -5.86 -8.25
C GLY A 83 4.48 -4.74 -8.03
N VAL A 84 5.21 -4.37 -9.09
CA VAL A 84 6.15 -3.24 -9.09
C VAL A 84 5.42 -1.92 -8.78
N ALA A 85 4.31 -1.66 -9.48
CA ALA A 85 3.54 -0.44 -9.28
C ALA A 85 2.98 -0.33 -7.84
N ILE A 86 2.53 -1.44 -7.24
CA ILE A 86 2.04 -1.48 -5.87
C ILE A 86 3.17 -1.21 -4.87
N ALA A 87 4.33 -1.87 -5.04
CA ALA A 87 5.48 -1.65 -4.17
C ALA A 87 5.99 -0.20 -4.26
N GLN A 88 6.02 0.37 -5.46
CA GLN A 88 6.32 1.78 -5.67
C GLN A 88 5.28 2.68 -5.01
N LEU A 89 3.99 2.50 -5.30
CA LEU A 89 2.90 3.30 -4.71
C LEU A 89 2.93 3.26 -3.17
N PHE A 90 3.25 2.10 -2.59
CA PHE A 90 3.26 1.91 -1.15
C PHE A 90 4.44 2.62 -0.48
N LEU A 91 5.66 2.46 -1.00
CA LEU A 91 6.88 2.99 -0.36
C LEU A 91 7.31 4.38 -0.87
N ASN A 92 6.80 4.84 -2.01
CA ASN A 92 7.26 6.11 -2.60
C ASN A 92 6.89 7.32 -1.70
N PRO A 93 7.89 8.05 -1.18
CA PRO A 93 7.66 9.19 -0.28
C PRO A 93 7.02 10.39 -1.00
N LYS A 94 7.16 10.48 -2.33
CA LYS A 94 6.58 11.56 -3.15
C LYS A 94 5.10 11.36 -3.42
N GLN A 95 4.60 10.11 -3.37
CA GLN A 95 3.18 9.81 -3.50
C GLN A 95 2.50 9.91 -2.14
N LYS A 96 2.19 11.15 -1.76
CA LYS A 96 1.36 11.44 -0.59
C LYS A 96 -0.09 11.12 -0.93
N LEU A 97 -0.76 10.37 -0.06
CA LEU A 97 -2.19 10.16 -0.15
C LEU A 97 -2.86 11.48 0.21
N GLN A 98 -3.28 12.24 -0.80
CA GLN A 98 -4.17 13.37 -0.60
C GLN A 98 -5.54 12.84 -0.22
N LYS A 99 -6.26 13.55 0.67
CA LYS A 99 -7.64 13.22 1.10
C LYS A 99 -8.62 13.00 -0.06
N LYS A 100 -8.24 13.41 -1.29
CA LYS A 100 -9.03 13.27 -2.52
C LYS A 100 -8.87 11.93 -3.27
N LEU A 101 -7.87 11.11 -2.92
CA LEU A 101 -7.63 9.79 -3.55
C LEU A 101 -8.17 8.63 -2.69
N LEU A 102 -9.22 8.90 -1.90
CA LEU A 102 -10.20 7.89 -1.58
C LEU A 102 -11.35 8.10 -2.58
N LEU A 103 -11.10 7.74 -3.86
CA LEU A 103 -12.23 7.54 -4.76
C LEU A 103 -13.00 6.36 -4.15
N LYS A 104 -14.23 6.68 -3.78
CA LYS A 104 -15.30 5.78 -3.34
C LYS A 104 -15.02 4.32 -3.68
N SER A 105 -14.97 3.48 -2.65
CA SER A 105 -15.53 2.14 -2.84
C SER A 105 -17.01 2.37 -3.08
N GLU A 106 -17.39 2.49 -4.35
CA GLU A 106 -18.78 2.43 -4.80
C GLU A 106 -19.24 1.00 -4.57
N ASP A 107 -19.70 0.71 -3.36
CA ASP A 107 -20.69 -0.32 -3.06
C ASP A 107 -21.55 0.30 -1.95
N GLY A 108 -22.78 0.63 -2.32
CA GLY A 108 -23.56 1.69 -1.71
C GLY A 108 -24.12 1.40 -0.33
N GLU A 109 -24.39 2.48 0.39
CA GLU A 109 -25.60 2.55 1.20
C GLU A 109 -26.11 4.00 1.16
N LEU A 110 -27.40 4.11 0.89
CA LEU A 110 -28.13 5.34 0.67
C LEU A 110 -28.21 6.16 1.96
N GLU A 111 -28.04 7.47 1.75
CA GLU A 111 -28.59 8.56 2.56
C GLU A 111 -29.78 8.16 3.45
N ALA A 112 -29.62 8.39 4.74
CA ALA A 112 -30.71 8.81 5.60
C ALA A 112 -30.12 9.69 6.70
N GLU A 113 -30.06 10.99 6.46
CA GLU A 113 -30.05 11.95 7.57
C GLU A 113 -31.39 11.83 8.31
N PRO A 114 -31.42 11.59 9.63
CA PRO A 114 -32.58 11.95 10.41
C PRO A 114 -32.53 13.47 10.64
N THR A 115 -33.35 14.18 9.87
CA THR A 115 -33.75 15.57 10.13
C THR A 115 -34.17 15.71 11.58
N THR A 116 -33.56 16.68 12.24
CA THR A 116 -33.92 17.16 13.58
C THR A 116 -35.29 17.82 13.49
N GLU A 117 -36.31 17.24 14.09
CA GLU A 117 -37.56 17.95 14.42
C GLU A 117 -37.44 18.42 15.88
N GLU A 118 -36.85 19.60 16.07
CA GLU A 118 -37.33 20.50 17.11
C GLU A 118 -38.43 21.34 16.47
N GLU A 119 -39.69 21.09 16.84
CA GLU A 119 -40.70 22.14 16.80
C GLU A 119 -41.37 22.20 18.17
N SER A 120 -41.20 23.37 18.76
CA SER A 120 -41.81 23.87 19.97
C SER A 120 -43.06 24.67 19.57
N GLU A 121 -43.93 24.96 20.54
CA GLU A 121 -45.17 25.76 20.49
C GLU A 121 -46.44 24.88 20.32
N GLU A 122 -47.45 24.92 21.19
CA GLU A 122 -47.94 25.92 22.17
C GLU A 122 -48.34 25.28 23.53
#